data_AF-A0A7V2WSQ8-F1
#
_entry.id   AF-A0A7V2WSQ8-F1
#
_cell.length_a   1.000
_cell.length_b   1.000
_cell.length_c   1.000
_cell.angle_alpha   90.00
_cell.angle_beta   90.00
_cell.angle_gamma   90.00
#
_symmetry.space_group_name_H-M   'P 1'
#
loop_
_entity.id
_entity.type
_entity.pdbx_description
1 polymer ?
#
loop_
_entity_poly.entity_id
_entity_poly.type
_entity_poly.pdbx_seq_one_letter_code
_entity_poly.pdbx_strand_id
1 'polypeptide(L)'
;MIRKKGIIKRSLAMVTGLLCAGVFSVSAGEIPATLDINLQASCPAISGLPKDKKMVKDFSHKAHAEKYLLGNEKYSPVPYTDEFTCVACHAGAKDANSITKDLVCKGFETAFEQEGGAKKFQNHFHKTCKACHKAMKKDGKATGPVSCKGCHKK
;
A
#
# COMPACT_ATOMS: atom_id res chain seq x y z
N MET A 1 22.86 79.06 -17.14
CA MET A 1 21.69 79.89 -16.79
C MET A 1 20.41 79.06 -16.87
N ILE A 2 19.62 79.09 -15.80
CA ILE A 2 18.14 79.09 -15.76
C ILE A 2 17.39 77.78 -16.13
N ARG A 3 16.79 77.23 -15.06
CA ARG A 3 15.64 76.30 -14.95
C ARG A 3 14.44 76.68 -15.84
N LYS A 4 13.64 75.70 -16.28
CA LYS A 4 12.27 75.42 -15.72
C LYS A 4 11.47 74.39 -16.54
N LYS A 5 10.82 73.49 -15.78
CA LYS A 5 9.43 72.95 -15.90
C LYS A 5 9.05 72.30 -17.25
N GLY A 6 8.75 71.01 -17.36
CA GLY A 6 7.98 70.14 -16.48
C GLY A 6 6.56 70.01 -17.04
N ILE A 7 6.12 68.79 -17.39
CA ILE A 7 4.71 68.35 -17.41
C ILE A 7 4.70 66.83 -17.23
N ILE A 8 3.86 66.43 -16.28
CA ILE A 8 3.53 65.08 -15.83
C ILE A 8 2.42 64.51 -16.72
N LYS A 9 2.50 63.24 -17.11
CA LYS A 9 1.36 62.35 -17.43
C LYS A 9 1.87 60.90 -17.36
N ARG A 10 1.73 60.26 -16.19
CA ARG A 10 0.66 59.32 -15.82
C ARG A 10 0.64 58.03 -16.65
N SER A 11 1.03 56.97 -15.94
CA SER A 11 0.43 55.63 -15.97
C SER A 11 0.65 54.77 -17.21
N LEU A 12 1.36 53.65 -17.04
CA LEU A 12 0.72 52.32 -16.92
C LEU A 12 1.78 51.30 -16.52
N ALA A 13 1.71 50.79 -15.29
CA ALA A 13 2.49 49.66 -14.85
C ALA A 13 1.91 48.39 -15.50
N MET A 14 2.64 47.78 -16.44
CA MET A 14 2.39 46.39 -16.82
C MET A 14 3.06 45.49 -15.78
N VAL A 15 2.26 45.03 -14.82
CA VAL A 15 2.59 43.87 -14.01
C VAL A 15 2.43 42.65 -14.92
N THR A 16 3.51 42.22 -15.55
CA THR A 16 3.57 40.91 -16.21
C THR A 16 3.67 39.87 -15.10
N GLY A 17 2.51 39.46 -14.60
CA GLY A 17 2.37 38.33 -13.69
C GLY A 17 2.84 37.07 -14.40
N LEU A 18 4.02 36.59 -14.01
CA LEU A 18 4.46 35.24 -14.29
C LEU A 18 3.54 34.31 -13.48
N LEU A 19 2.52 33.75 -14.13
CA LEU A 19 1.74 32.65 -13.59
C LEU A 19 2.70 31.49 -13.35
N CYS A 20 3.11 31.31 -12.09
CA CYS A 20 3.50 30.00 -11.60
C CYS A 20 2.27 29.10 -11.74
N ALA A 21 2.14 28.45 -12.89
CA ALA A 21 1.32 27.26 -13.04
C ALA A 21 1.94 26.19 -12.13
N GLY A 22 1.58 26.25 -10.85
CA GLY A 22 1.78 25.16 -9.92
C GLY A 22 1.02 23.96 -10.46
N VAL A 23 1.74 23.10 -11.15
CA VAL A 23 1.40 21.68 -11.25
C VAL A 23 1.34 21.18 -9.82
N PHE A 24 0.14 21.20 -9.24
CA PHE A 24 -0.17 20.39 -8.08
C PHE A 24 -0.16 18.94 -8.55
N SER A 25 1.04 18.35 -8.60
CA SER A 25 1.17 16.91 -8.62
C SER A 25 0.57 16.40 -7.31
N VAL A 26 -0.67 15.93 -7.38
CA VAL A 26 -1.28 15.16 -6.29
C VAL A 26 -0.39 13.94 -6.10
N SER A 27 0.40 13.93 -5.03
CA SER A 27 1.25 12.80 -4.69
C SER A 27 0.38 11.58 -4.42
N ALA A 28 0.71 10.46 -5.06
CA ALA A 28 0.28 9.13 -4.65
C ALA A 28 0.36 9.02 -3.13
N GLY A 29 -0.72 8.59 -2.47
CA GLY A 29 -0.78 8.55 -1.00
C GLY A 29 0.39 7.78 -0.42
N GLU A 30 1.01 8.34 0.63
CA GLU A 30 2.19 7.75 1.26
C GLU A 30 1.91 6.33 1.76
N ILE A 31 2.77 5.36 1.41
CA ILE A 31 2.63 3.96 1.84
C ILE A 31 2.77 3.91 3.37
N PRO A 32 1.75 3.45 4.12
CA PRO A 32 1.83 3.40 5.58
C PRO A 32 3.02 2.56 6.05
N ALA A 33 3.81 3.09 6.98
CA ALA A 33 4.95 2.38 7.55
C ALA A 33 4.51 1.07 8.21
N THR A 34 3.45 1.16 9.02
CA THR A 34 2.85 0.03 9.73
C THR A 34 1.32 0.09 9.66
N LEU A 35 0.67 -1.06 9.77
CA LEU A 35 -0.79 -1.16 9.93
C LEU A 35 -1.17 -2.42 10.73
N ASP A 36 -2.38 -2.44 11.26
CA ASP A 36 -2.97 -3.65 11.81
C ASP A 36 -3.73 -4.40 10.71
N ILE A 37 -3.40 -5.67 10.48
CA ILE A 37 -4.16 -6.53 9.57
C ILE A 37 -5.35 -7.07 10.36
N ASN A 38 -6.47 -6.36 10.26
CA ASN A 38 -7.78 -6.79 10.73
C ASN A 38 -8.76 -6.69 9.57
N LEU A 39 -9.00 -7.84 8.93
CA LEU A 39 -9.82 -7.90 7.72
C LEU A 39 -11.28 -7.55 7.99
N GLN A 40 -11.82 -7.95 9.15
CA GLN A 40 -13.19 -7.61 9.53
C GLN A 40 -13.38 -6.09 9.66
N ALA A 41 -12.42 -5.40 10.26
CA ALA A 41 -12.45 -3.94 10.38
C ALA A 41 -12.20 -3.24 9.04
N SER A 42 -11.30 -3.79 8.23
CA SER A 42 -10.89 -3.18 6.96
C SER A 42 -11.90 -3.39 5.84
N CYS A 43 -12.57 -4.54 5.80
CA CYS A 43 -13.50 -4.95 4.76
C CYS A 43 -14.84 -5.43 5.36
N PRO A 44 -15.60 -4.54 6.03
CA PRO A 44 -16.82 -4.92 6.74
C PRO A 44 -17.95 -5.39 5.81
N ALA A 45 -17.85 -5.10 4.50
CA ALA A 45 -18.82 -5.50 3.49
C ALA A 45 -18.69 -6.98 3.06
N ILE A 46 -17.56 -7.65 3.36
CA ILE A 46 -17.40 -9.06 3.04
C ILE A 46 -18.26 -9.88 3.99
N SER A 47 -19.36 -10.41 3.46
CA SER A 47 -20.34 -11.16 4.25
C SER A 47 -19.75 -12.47 4.81
N GLY A 48 -20.13 -12.81 6.04
CA GLY A 48 -19.72 -14.06 6.67
C GLY A 48 -18.30 -14.10 7.22
N LEU A 49 -17.57 -12.97 7.24
CA LEU A 49 -16.31 -12.88 7.97
C LEU A 49 -16.54 -13.13 9.48
N PRO A 50 -15.85 -14.13 10.07
CA PRO A 50 -15.95 -14.35 11.50
C PRO A 50 -15.17 -13.28 12.26
N LYS A 51 -15.51 -13.09 13.54
CA LYS A 51 -14.81 -12.14 14.42
C LYS A 51 -13.32 -12.42 14.42
N ASP A 52 -12.51 -11.41 14.08
CA ASP A 52 -11.07 -11.54 14.19
C ASP A 52 -10.64 -11.43 15.66
N LYS A 53 -10.08 -12.52 16.19
CA LYS A 53 -9.57 -12.62 17.56
C LYS A 53 -8.04 -12.62 17.61
N LYS A 54 -7.38 -12.60 16.45
CA LYS A 54 -5.94 -12.75 16.28
C LYS A 54 -5.49 -11.86 15.12
N MET A 55 -5.86 -10.59 15.13
CA MET A 55 -5.31 -9.65 14.15
C MET A 55 -3.78 -9.60 14.25
N VAL A 56 -3.12 -9.31 13.14
CA VAL A 56 -1.68 -9.06 13.15
C VAL A 56 -1.50 -7.58 13.44
N LYS A 57 -0.88 -7.27 14.59
CA LYS A 57 -0.58 -5.89 14.99
C LYS A 57 0.76 -5.44 14.44
N ASP A 58 0.88 -4.15 14.15
CA ASP A 58 2.13 -3.50 13.72
C ASP A 58 2.79 -4.19 12.51
N PHE A 59 1.99 -4.65 11.54
CA PHE A 59 2.51 -5.22 10.31
C PHE A 59 3.34 -4.17 9.58
N SER A 60 4.60 -4.48 9.28
CA SER A 60 5.56 -3.57 8.65
C SER A 60 5.31 -3.43 7.14
N HIS A 61 4.20 -2.78 6.79
CA HIS A 61 3.67 -2.71 5.43
C HIS A 61 4.66 -2.10 4.43
N LYS A 62 5.16 -0.89 4.68
CA LYS A 62 6.16 -0.24 3.80
C LYS A 62 7.41 -1.10 3.62
N ALA A 63 7.90 -1.73 4.69
CA ALA A 63 9.08 -2.59 4.62
C ALA A 63 8.83 -3.86 3.80
N HIS A 64 7.63 -4.44 3.84
CA HIS A 64 7.28 -5.55 2.95
C HIS A 64 7.32 -5.12 1.48
N ALA A 65 6.69 -3.99 1.16
CA ALA A 65 6.63 -3.48 -0.20
C ALA A 65 8.02 -3.11 -0.76
N GLU A 66 8.81 -2.34 0.00
CA GLU A 66 10.02 -1.68 -0.50
C GLU A 66 11.32 -2.45 -0.22
N LYS A 67 11.30 -3.45 0.67
CA LYS A 67 12.53 -4.12 1.12
C LYS A 67 12.45 -5.64 1.15
N TYR A 68 11.40 -6.21 1.74
CA TYR A 68 11.38 -7.65 2.02
C TYR A 68 10.92 -8.50 0.84
N LEU A 69 10.11 -7.96 -0.08
CA LEU A 69 9.66 -8.69 -1.26
C LEU A 69 10.68 -8.66 -2.40
N LEU A 70 11.50 -7.61 -2.51
CA LEU A 70 12.49 -7.50 -3.59
C LEU A 70 13.44 -8.71 -3.62
N GLY A 71 13.53 -9.37 -4.78
CA GLY A 71 14.35 -10.56 -5.03
C GLY A 71 13.85 -11.84 -4.39
N ASN A 72 12.63 -11.85 -3.82
CA ASN A 72 12.07 -12.99 -3.08
C ASN A 72 10.80 -13.59 -3.72
N GLU A 73 10.52 -13.23 -4.98
CA GLU A 73 9.37 -13.70 -5.78
C GLU A 73 9.20 -15.23 -5.73
N LYS A 74 10.28 -15.97 -5.99
CA LYS A 74 10.32 -17.44 -5.96
C LYS A 74 9.86 -18.11 -4.65
N TYR A 75 9.82 -17.37 -3.53
CA TYR A 75 9.37 -17.89 -2.24
C TYR A 75 7.87 -17.67 -2.00
N SER A 76 7.26 -16.76 -2.74
CA SER A 76 5.86 -16.40 -2.57
C SER A 76 4.95 -17.39 -3.29
N PRO A 77 3.85 -17.83 -2.65
CA PRO A 77 2.81 -18.58 -3.34
C PRO A 77 1.95 -17.70 -4.25
N VAL A 78 2.04 -16.37 -4.09
CA VAL A 78 1.36 -15.38 -4.94
C VAL A 78 2.42 -14.81 -5.88
N PRO A 79 2.30 -15.01 -7.21
CA PRO A 79 3.24 -14.43 -8.17
C PRO A 79 3.25 -12.90 -8.12
N TYR A 80 4.43 -12.32 -8.18
CA TYR A 80 4.65 -10.88 -8.36
C TYR A 80 5.97 -10.68 -9.12
N THR A 81 6.39 -9.43 -9.33
CA THR A 81 7.73 -9.13 -9.85
C THR A 81 8.34 -7.98 -9.05
N ASP A 82 9.66 -7.82 -9.14
CA ASP A 82 10.36 -6.75 -8.40
C ASP A 82 9.98 -5.34 -8.89
N GLU A 83 9.48 -5.23 -10.13
CA GLU A 83 8.96 -3.97 -10.67
C GLU A 83 7.70 -3.49 -9.94
N PHE A 84 6.90 -4.42 -9.41
CA PHE A 84 5.69 -4.06 -8.66
C PHE A 84 5.32 -5.14 -7.62
N THR A 85 5.97 -5.07 -6.47
CA THR A 85 5.79 -6.04 -5.36
C THR A 85 4.42 -5.99 -4.70
N CYS A 86 3.67 -4.89 -4.86
CA CYS A 86 2.39 -4.69 -4.19
C CYS A 86 1.34 -5.76 -4.55
N VAL A 87 1.42 -6.35 -5.76
CA VAL A 87 0.49 -7.41 -6.19
C VAL A 87 0.65 -8.72 -5.41
N ALA A 88 1.75 -8.88 -4.67
CA ALA A 88 1.93 -10.01 -3.75
C ALA A 88 0.81 -10.08 -2.68
N CYS A 89 0.13 -8.95 -2.41
CA CYS A 89 -0.99 -8.87 -1.47
C CYS A 89 -2.22 -8.15 -2.06
N HIS A 90 -2.03 -7.17 -2.94
CA HIS A 90 -3.10 -6.42 -3.58
C HIS A 90 -3.41 -6.99 -4.96
N ALA A 91 -4.01 -8.19 -4.97
CA ALA A 91 -4.38 -8.88 -6.20
C ALA A 91 -5.22 -7.97 -7.13
N GLY A 92 -4.85 -7.92 -8.40
CA GLY A 92 -5.51 -7.09 -9.42
C GLY A 92 -5.06 -5.63 -9.48
N ALA A 93 -4.16 -5.18 -8.59
CA ALA A 93 -3.55 -3.86 -8.71
C ALA A 93 -2.60 -3.82 -9.93
N LYS A 94 -2.62 -2.70 -10.67
CA LYS A 94 -1.71 -2.46 -11.80
C LYS A 94 -0.52 -1.58 -11.40
N ASP A 95 -0.77 -0.69 -10.45
CA ASP A 95 0.16 0.28 -9.90
C ASP A 95 -0.32 0.71 -8.50
N ALA A 96 0.50 1.45 -7.78
CA ALA A 96 0.19 1.89 -6.42
C ALA A 96 -1.08 2.78 -6.35
N ASN A 97 -1.37 3.57 -7.38
CA ASN A 97 -2.53 4.46 -7.41
C ASN A 97 -3.85 3.68 -7.61
N SER A 98 -3.78 2.50 -8.23
CA SER A 98 -4.93 1.61 -8.40
C SER A 98 -5.36 0.91 -7.11
N ILE A 99 -4.53 0.92 -6.06
CA ILE A 99 -4.81 0.26 -4.79
C ILE A 99 -5.84 1.07 -4.00
N THR A 100 -7.11 0.72 -4.19
CA THR A 100 -8.24 1.27 -3.45
C THR A 100 -8.78 0.26 -2.46
N LYS A 101 -9.49 0.73 -1.42
CA LYS A 101 -10.16 -0.14 -0.46
C LYS A 101 -11.05 -1.17 -1.14
N ASP A 102 -11.82 -0.76 -2.14
CA ASP A 102 -12.75 -1.64 -2.86
C ASP A 102 -12.01 -2.71 -3.66
N LEU A 103 -10.90 -2.36 -4.33
CA LEU A 103 -10.07 -3.33 -5.02
C LEU A 103 -9.53 -4.37 -4.03
N VAL A 104 -9.00 -3.92 -2.89
CA VAL A 104 -8.44 -4.81 -1.86
C VAL A 104 -9.51 -5.74 -1.30
N CYS A 105 -10.67 -5.22 -0.93
CA CYS A 105 -11.73 -6.05 -0.35
C CYS A 105 -12.31 -7.04 -1.37
N LYS A 106 -12.48 -6.65 -2.64
CA LYS A 106 -12.89 -7.58 -3.70
C LYS A 106 -11.85 -8.66 -3.96
N GLY A 107 -10.57 -8.30 -4.00
CA GLY A 107 -9.48 -9.27 -4.15
C GLY A 107 -9.49 -10.32 -3.04
N PHE A 108 -9.72 -9.88 -1.80
CA PHE A 108 -9.88 -10.79 -0.67
C PHE A 108 -11.12 -11.67 -0.78
N GLU A 109 -12.27 -11.11 -1.14
CA GLU A 109 -13.51 -11.87 -1.34
C GLU A 109 -13.31 -12.99 -2.37
N THR A 110 -12.75 -12.68 -3.54
CA THR A 110 -12.41 -13.67 -4.57
C THR A 110 -11.41 -14.71 -4.07
N ALA A 111 -10.37 -14.29 -3.34
CA ALA A 111 -9.41 -15.23 -2.76
C ALA A 111 -10.07 -16.20 -1.75
N PHE A 112 -11.00 -15.73 -0.94
CA PHE A 112 -11.67 -16.59 0.04
C PHE A 112 -12.63 -17.56 -0.63
N GLU A 113 -13.33 -17.16 -1.70
CA GLU A 113 -14.18 -18.09 -2.47
C GLU A 113 -13.39 -19.32 -2.93
N GLN A 114 -12.17 -19.11 -3.44
CA GLN A 114 -11.27 -20.18 -3.84
C GLN A 114 -10.78 -21.05 -2.67
N GLU A 115 -10.86 -20.55 -1.44
CA GLU A 115 -10.42 -21.22 -0.22
C GLU A 115 -11.57 -21.80 0.63
N GLY A 116 -12.79 -21.81 0.09
CA GLY A 116 -13.98 -22.36 0.75
C GLY A 116 -14.78 -21.33 1.56
N GLY A 117 -14.71 -20.06 1.16
CA GLY A 117 -15.52 -18.94 1.63
C GLY A 117 -14.91 -18.10 2.76
N ALA A 118 -15.54 -16.97 3.08
CA ALA A 118 -15.09 -15.98 4.06
C ALA A 118 -14.80 -16.55 5.47
N LYS A 119 -15.47 -17.64 5.87
CA LYS A 119 -15.20 -18.33 7.14
C LYS A 119 -13.77 -18.89 7.24
N LYS A 120 -13.11 -19.09 6.10
CA LYS A 120 -11.75 -19.63 5.98
C LYS A 120 -10.72 -18.56 5.60
N PHE A 121 -11.02 -17.27 5.76
CA PHE A 121 -10.11 -16.18 5.38
C PHE A 121 -8.69 -16.31 5.97
N GLN A 122 -8.57 -16.89 7.17
CA GLN A 122 -7.27 -17.12 7.81
C GLN A 122 -6.36 -18.03 6.99
N ASN A 123 -6.92 -18.97 6.23
CA ASN A 123 -6.15 -19.87 5.37
C ASN A 123 -5.39 -19.08 4.31
N HIS A 124 -6.00 -18.02 3.77
CA HIS A 124 -5.35 -17.15 2.79
C HIS A 124 -4.09 -16.53 3.37
N PHE A 125 -4.20 -15.84 4.51
CA PHE A 125 -3.04 -15.22 5.14
C PHE A 125 -2.00 -16.24 5.60
N HIS A 126 -2.40 -17.42 6.07
CA HIS A 126 -1.44 -18.46 6.44
C HIS A 126 -0.78 -19.11 5.22
N LYS A 127 -1.45 -19.21 4.08
CA LYS A 127 -0.84 -19.66 2.84
C LYS A 127 0.10 -18.58 2.31
N THR A 128 -0.31 -17.33 2.25
CA THR A 128 0.51 -16.23 1.71
C THR A 128 1.69 -15.89 2.61
N CYS A 129 1.45 -15.47 3.85
CA CYS A 129 2.49 -14.98 4.74
C CYS A 129 3.38 -16.12 5.27
N LYS A 130 2.77 -17.15 5.86
CA LYS A 130 3.53 -18.21 6.52
C LYS A 130 4.21 -19.14 5.52
N ALA A 131 3.66 -19.39 4.32
CA ALA A 131 4.39 -20.20 3.34
C ALA A 131 5.62 -19.46 2.80
N CYS A 132 5.51 -18.17 2.47
CA CYS A 132 6.66 -17.37 2.05
C CYS A 132 7.76 -17.37 3.12
N HIS A 133 7.42 -17.04 4.36
CA HIS A 133 8.38 -17.08 5.46
C HIS A 133 8.98 -18.47 5.69
N LYS A 134 8.18 -19.54 5.56
CA LYS A 134 8.68 -20.92 5.72
C LYS A 134 9.63 -21.31 4.61
N ALA A 135 9.36 -20.91 3.37
CA ALA A 135 10.20 -21.19 2.21
C ALA A 135 11.54 -20.44 2.32
N MET A 136 11.51 -19.14 2.63
CA MET A 136 12.72 -18.35 2.89
C MET A 136 13.55 -18.93 4.03
N LYS A 137 12.89 -19.30 5.14
CA LYS A 137 13.57 -19.90 6.30
C LYS A 137 14.24 -21.23 5.96
N LYS A 138 13.61 -22.05 5.11
CA LYS A 138 14.16 -23.34 4.65
C LYS A 138 15.48 -23.14 3.90
N ASP A 139 15.60 -22.04 3.17
CA ASP A 139 16.81 -21.65 2.43
C ASP A 139 17.81 -20.84 3.26
N GLY A 140 17.60 -20.73 4.58
CA GLY A 140 18.49 -19.97 5.48
C GLY A 140 18.45 -18.45 5.27
N LYS A 141 17.43 -17.92 4.57
CA LYS A 141 17.25 -16.49 4.38
C LYS A 141 16.66 -15.85 5.64
N ALA A 142 17.09 -14.63 5.93
CA ALA A 142 16.42 -13.79 6.93
C ALA A 142 14.98 -13.55 6.50
N THR A 143 14.03 -13.79 7.40
CA THR A 143 12.60 -13.70 7.09
C THR A 143 11.78 -13.47 8.35
N GLY A 144 10.48 -13.21 8.17
CA GLY A 144 9.55 -12.99 9.26
C GLY A 144 9.22 -14.26 10.05
N PRO A 145 8.38 -14.12 11.09
CA PRO A 145 7.99 -15.23 11.94
C PRO A 145 7.16 -16.29 11.17
N VAL A 146 7.34 -17.55 11.55
CA VAL A 146 6.53 -18.71 11.08
C VAL A 146 5.62 -19.28 12.17
N SER A 147 5.74 -18.78 13.40
CA SER A 147 4.97 -19.22 14.56
C SER A 147 3.81 -18.27 14.86
N CYS A 148 2.73 -18.78 15.44
CA CYS A 148 1.54 -17.99 15.72
C CYS A 148 1.82 -16.78 16.61
N LYS A 149 2.62 -16.95 17.67
CA LYS A 149 2.97 -15.86 18.61
C LYS A 149 3.90 -14.82 17.98
N GLY A 150 4.63 -15.18 16.93
CA GLY A 150 5.49 -14.23 16.22
C GLY A 150 4.69 -13.23 15.40
N CYS A 151 3.56 -13.66 14.80
CA CYS A 151 2.68 -12.78 14.04
C CYS A 151 1.58 -12.14 14.91
N HIS A 152 0.93 -12.94 15.77
CA HIS A 152 -0.25 -12.54 16.56
C HIS A 152 0.17 -12.16 17.98
N LYS A 153 0.79 -10.99 18.10
CA LYS A 153 1.15 -10.40 19.40
C LYS A 153 -0.13 -10.07 20.19
N LYS A 154 -0.06 -10.22 21.51
CA LYS A 154 -1.17 -9.86 22.41
C LYS A 154 -1.30 -8.34 22.52
#